data_AF-A0A8H8RI47-F1
#
_entry.id   AF-A0A8H8RI47-F1
#
_cell.length_a   1.000
_cell.length_b   1.000
_cell.length_c   1.000
_cell.angle_alpha   90.00
_cell.angle_beta   90.00
_cell.angle_gamma   90.00
#
_symmetry.space_group_name_H-M   'P 1'
#
loop_
_entity.id
_entity.type
_entity.pdbx_description
1 polymer ?
#
loop_
_entity_poly.entity_id
_entity_poly.type
_entity_poly.pdbx_seq_one_letter_code
_entity_poly.pdbx_strand_id
1 'polypeptide(L)'
;MGFHAESIIPPDAYNETISEKGPHIKNVPLESISKLAPYSALILCIIFIIYFLFRFYILESFLLRKVYGKTYTQMDETTRRGFVNHHIAGGTKVAILILAAYPFIDVVFMTGTLHSPFAGSRHVTMGDIFIIAAQALVAMYVFELFYRPKISPVSVGHHIGAIMIGQSAIAISLNLSREKDATIEFLLCLVWGAFDIISEFLPHITIILYRVYPTDHRFLRKLFRISAITTLTGTTAETIVVFFLWGNLWDRWTLVFKVTTPILHIIFAAAQLWGTWIFYTMYKKQCSIIASNKGDEDSVETAP
;
A
#
# COMPACT_ATOMS: atom_id res chain seq x y z
N MET A 1 -4.84 -47.60 57.84
CA MET A 1 -4.11 -46.32 57.81
C MET A 1 -3.46 -46.19 56.45
N GLY A 2 -3.90 -45.23 55.64
CA GLY A 2 -3.41 -45.00 54.28
C GLY A 2 -4.26 -43.90 53.65
N PHE A 3 -3.98 -42.66 54.02
CA PHE A 3 -4.62 -41.47 53.44
C PHE A 3 -4.01 -41.23 52.04
N HIS A 4 -4.80 -41.41 50.99
CA HIS A 4 -4.51 -40.82 49.68
C HIS A 4 -4.96 -39.35 49.72
N ALA A 5 -4.00 -38.44 49.69
CA ALA A 5 -4.27 -37.02 49.45
C ALA A 5 -4.47 -36.80 47.95
N GLU A 6 -5.72 -36.62 47.53
CA GLU A 6 -6.03 -36.08 46.22
C GLU A 6 -5.65 -34.60 46.19
N SER A 7 -4.67 -34.28 45.36
CA SER A 7 -4.27 -32.92 45.00
C SER A 7 -5.41 -32.26 44.20
N ILE A 8 -6.23 -31.46 44.89
CA ILE A 8 -7.23 -30.59 44.27
C ILE A 8 -6.47 -29.41 43.63
N ILE A 9 -6.11 -29.56 42.35
CA ILE A 9 -5.78 -28.42 41.48
C ILE A 9 -7.00 -28.22 40.56
N PRO A 10 -7.65 -27.05 40.59
CA PRO A 10 -8.78 -26.79 39.71
C PRO A 10 -8.35 -26.87 38.22
N PRO A 11 -9.20 -27.40 37.32
CA PRO A 11 -8.91 -27.52 35.88
C PRO A 11 -8.63 -26.19 35.17
N ASP A 12 -8.94 -25.08 35.84
CA ASP A 12 -9.02 -23.75 35.28
C ASP A 12 -7.67 -23.00 35.35
N ALA A 13 -6.68 -23.55 36.05
CA ALA A 13 -5.41 -22.89 36.36
C ALA A 13 -4.33 -22.99 35.25
N TYR A 14 -4.66 -23.55 34.08
CA TYR A 14 -3.71 -23.71 32.96
C TYR A 14 -3.90 -22.73 31.79
N ASN A 15 -4.83 -21.77 31.89
CA ASN A 15 -5.10 -20.81 30.82
C ASN A 15 -4.72 -19.35 31.16
N GLU A 16 -3.79 -19.14 32.09
CA GLU A 16 -2.99 -17.91 32.01
C GLU A 16 -1.92 -18.12 30.95
N THR A 17 -2.30 -17.91 29.69
CA THR A 17 -1.34 -17.72 28.60
C THR A 17 -0.41 -16.60 29.02
N ILE A 18 0.81 -16.98 29.43
CA ILE A 18 1.94 -16.08 29.55
C ILE A 18 1.96 -15.29 28.25
N SER A 19 1.64 -14.00 28.31
CA SER A 19 1.76 -13.10 27.18
C SER A 19 3.23 -13.15 26.76
N GLU A 20 3.54 -13.95 25.74
CA GLU A 20 4.89 -13.99 25.18
C GLU A 20 5.31 -12.56 24.86
N LYS A 21 6.49 -12.16 25.34
CA LYS A 21 7.06 -10.85 25.02
C LYS A 21 7.31 -10.79 23.51
N GLY A 22 6.40 -10.18 22.76
CA GLY A 22 6.48 -10.05 21.31
C GLY A 22 5.36 -9.19 20.74
N PRO A 23 5.44 -8.80 19.45
CA PRO A 23 4.37 -8.05 18.79
C PRO A 23 3.05 -8.84 18.80
N HIS A 24 1.92 -8.13 18.97
CA HIS A 24 0.56 -8.72 19.08
C HIS A 24 0.24 -9.73 17.98
N ILE A 25 0.72 -9.49 16.77
CA ILE A 25 0.57 -10.41 15.62
C ILE A 25 0.99 -11.86 15.91
N LYS A 26 1.93 -12.10 16.85
CA LYS A 26 2.32 -13.45 17.26
C LYS A 26 1.17 -14.24 17.88
N ASN A 27 0.26 -13.55 18.56
CA ASN A 27 -0.82 -14.13 19.35
C ASN A 27 -2.14 -14.19 18.57
N VAL A 28 -2.19 -13.69 17.33
CA VAL A 28 -3.41 -13.74 16.50
C VAL A 28 -3.71 -15.19 16.11
N PRO A 29 -4.93 -15.69 16.42
CA PRO A 29 -5.32 -17.07 16.11
C PRO A 29 -5.44 -17.30 14.61
N LEU A 30 -5.40 -18.58 14.20
CA LEU A 30 -5.77 -18.96 12.85
C LEU A 30 -7.28 -18.86 12.70
N GLU A 31 -7.75 -17.82 12.00
CA GLU A 31 -9.17 -17.50 11.83
C GLU A 31 -9.49 -17.03 10.42
N SER A 32 -10.77 -17.10 10.05
CA SER A 32 -11.23 -16.59 8.75
C SER A 32 -11.12 -15.07 8.73
N ILE A 33 -10.60 -14.49 7.65
CA ILE A 33 -10.36 -13.04 7.63
C ILE A 33 -11.64 -12.22 7.62
N SER A 34 -12.72 -12.73 7.02
CA SER A 34 -14.03 -12.07 6.96
C SER A 34 -15.07 -13.00 6.33
N LYS A 35 -16.35 -12.80 6.68
CA LYS A 35 -17.49 -13.47 6.01
C LYS A 35 -17.67 -12.99 4.56
N LEU A 36 -17.09 -11.85 4.19
CA LEU A 36 -17.10 -11.29 2.85
C LEU A 36 -16.03 -11.88 1.93
N ALA A 37 -15.04 -12.62 2.46
CA ALA A 37 -13.94 -13.16 1.65
C ALA A 37 -14.40 -14.01 0.44
N PRO A 38 -15.46 -14.84 0.52
CA PRO A 38 -15.97 -15.57 -0.65
C PRO A 38 -16.57 -14.67 -1.74
N TYR A 39 -16.94 -13.44 -1.40
CA TYR A 39 -17.50 -12.44 -2.32
C TYR A 39 -16.45 -11.47 -2.85
N SER A 40 -15.15 -11.77 -2.66
CA SER A 40 -14.02 -10.94 -3.08
C SER A 40 -14.11 -10.48 -4.54
N ALA A 41 -14.44 -11.38 -5.48
CA ALA A 41 -14.62 -11.04 -6.89
C ALA A 41 -15.80 -10.07 -7.13
N LEU A 42 -16.91 -10.24 -6.41
CA LEU A 42 -18.05 -9.34 -6.50
C LEU A 42 -17.69 -7.95 -5.97
N ILE A 43 -16.99 -7.87 -4.85
CA ILE A 43 -16.49 -6.62 -4.26
C ILE A 43 -15.57 -5.91 -5.26
N LEU A 44 -14.65 -6.66 -5.88
CA LEU A 44 -13.75 -6.14 -6.91
C LEU A 44 -14.52 -5.53 -8.09
N CYS A 45 -15.55 -6.23 -8.60
CA CYS A 45 -16.42 -5.71 -9.67
C CYS A 45 -17.14 -4.42 -9.26
N ILE A 46 -17.69 -4.35 -8.04
CA ILE A 46 -18.35 -3.15 -7.52
C ILE A 46 -17.36 -1.97 -7.48
N ILE A 47 -16.12 -2.21 -7.04
CA ILE A 47 -15.09 -1.18 -7.00
C ILE A 47 -14.72 -0.69 -8.40
N PHE A 48 -14.61 -1.57 -9.39
CA PHE A 48 -14.38 -1.14 -10.78
C PHE A 48 -15.51 -0.26 -11.32
N ILE A 49 -16.77 -0.59 -11.00
CA ILE A 49 -17.92 0.25 -11.36
C ILE A 49 -17.79 1.63 -10.70
N ILE A 50 -17.44 1.69 -9.42
CA ILE A 50 -17.21 2.96 -8.70
C ILE A 50 -16.08 3.76 -9.36
N TYR A 51 -14.95 3.14 -9.69
CA TYR A 51 -13.85 3.80 -10.40
C TYR A 51 -14.26 4.33 -11.75
N PHE A 52 -15.04 3.56 -12.52
CA PHE A 52 -15.55 4.01 -13.80
C PHE A 52 -16.44 5.25 -13.64
N LEU A 53 -17.43 5.19 -12.73
CA LEU A 53 -18.36 6.29 -12.49
C LEU A 53 -17.63 7.54 -12.01
N PHE A 54 -16.72 7.38 -11.05
CA PHE A 54 -15.94 8.47 -10.48
C PHE A 54 -14.99 9.09 -11.51
N ARG A 55 -14.24 8.27 -12.26
CA ARG A 55 -13.37 8.74 -13.34
C ARG A 55 -14.15 9.54 -14.37
N PHE A 56 -15.20 8.93 -14.93
CA PHE A 56 -15.85 9.44 -16.14
C PHE A 56 -16.75 10.64 -15.84
N TYR A 57 -17.63 10.52 -14.84
CA TYR A 57 -18.63 11.55 -14.56
C TYR A 57 -18.12 12.62 -13.59
N ILE A 58 -17.23 12.29 -12.66
CA ILE A 58 -16.77 13.23 -11.63
C ILE A 58 -15.43 13.85 -12.02
N LEU A 59 -14.37 13.04 -12.21
CA LEU A 59 -13.03 13.57 -12.45
C LEU A 59 -12.88 14.22 -13.83
N GLU A 60 -13.06 13.45 -14.91
CA GLU A 60 -12.77 13.89 -16.28
C GLU A 60 -13.76 14.95 -16.77
N SER A 61 -15.04 14.79 -16.43
CA SER A 61 -16.12 15.66 -16.89
C SER A 61 -16.24 16.95 -16.10
N PHE A 62 -15.94 16.93 -14.80
CA PHE A 62 -16.18 18.07 -13.91
C PHE A 62 -14.95 18.53 -13.13
N LEU A 63 -14.45 17.71 -12.20
CA LEU A 63 -13.52 18.16 -11.17
C LEU A 63 -12.17 18.61 -11.74
N LEU A 64 -11.55 17.82 -12.62
CA LEU A 64 -10.22 18.15 -13.16
C LEU A 64 -10.26 19.38 -14.08
N ARG A 65 -11.34 19.53 -14.85
CA ARG A 65 -11.57 20.73 -15.68
C ARG A 65 -11.76 21.97 -14.80
N LYS A 66 -12.48 21.85 -13.68
CA LYS A 66 -12.73 22.96 -12.77
C LYS A 66 -11.49 23.36 -11.97
N VAL A 67 -10.73 22.39 -11.46
CA VAL A 67 -9.57 22.63 -10.58
C VAL A 67 -8.34 23.05 -11.37
N TYR A 68 -8.05 22.40 -12.49
CA TYR A 68 -6.81 22.64 -13.26
C TYR A 68 -7.02 23.45 -14.54
N GLY A 69 -8.25 23.62 -15.01
CA GLY A 69 -8.57 24.45 -16.16
C GLY A 69 -7.75 24.10 -17.40
N LYS A 70 -7.10 25.12 -17.97
CA LYS A 70 -6.29 25.02 -19.20
C LYS A 70 -5.16 24.00 -19.09
N THR A 71 -4.52 23.91 -17.91
CA THR A 71 -3.43 22.95 -17.67
C THR A 71 -3.87 21.53 -17.96
N TYR A 72 -5.09 21.15 -17.57
CA TYR A 72 -5.65 19.83 -17.84
C TYR A 72 -6.19 19.70 -19.28
N THR A 73 -6.92 20.70 -19.77
CA THR A 73 -7.58 20.59 -21.09
C THR A 73 -6.61 20.63 -22.28
N GLN A 74 -5.41 21.17 -22.09
CA GLN A 74 -4.37 21.26 -23.13
C GLN A 74 -3.38 20.09 -23.10
N MET A 75 -3.48 19.17 -22.13
CA MET A 75 -2.64 17.97 -22.13
C MET A 75 -2.97 17.08 -23.33
N ASP A 76 -1.94 16.50 -23.94
CA ASP A 76 -2.12 15.41 -24.89
C ASP A 76 -2.77 14.20 -24.21
N GLU A 77 -3.41 13.33 -24.99
CA GLU A 77 -4.20 12.22 -24.44
C GLU A 77 -3.37 11.26 -23.57
N THR A 78 -2.09 11.06 -23.90
CA THR A 78 -1.21 10.18 -23.14
C THR A 78 -0.93 10.76 -21.76
N THR A 79 -0.56 12.04 -21.71
CA THR A 79 -0.32 12.75 -20.45
C THR A 79 -1.60 12.90 -19.64
N ARG A 80 -2.72 13.22 -20.30
CA ARG A 80 -4.03 13.41 -19.67
C ARG A 80 -4.52 12.14 -18.96
N ARG A 81 -4.48 10.98 -19.62
CA ARG A 81 -4.81 9.70 -18.99
C ARG A 81 -3.88 9.38 -17.82
N GLY A 82 -2.58 9.64 -17.95
CA GLY A 82 -1.66 9.53 -16.82
C GLY A 82 -2.06 10.42 -15.64
N PHE A 83 -2.42 11.67 -15.92
CA PHE A 83 -2.82 12.64 -14.91
C PHE A 83 -4.11 12.24 -14.17
N VAL A 84 -5.13 11.78 -14.90
CA VAL A 84 -6.36 11.23 -14.32
C VAL A 84 -6.06 10.02 -13.46
N ASN A 85 -5.20 9.12 -13.94
CA ASN A 85 -4.83 7.92 -13.18
C ASN A 85 -4.17 8.26 -11.85
N HIS A 86 -3.24 9.23 -11.81
CA HIS A 86 -2.61 9.63 -10.54
C HIS A 86 -3.62 10.18 -9.53
N HIS A 87 -4.72 10.81 -9.98
CA HIS A 87 -5.80 11.25 -9.08
C HIS A 87 -6.63 10.09 -8.57
N ILE A 88 -6.97 9.11 -9.42
CA ILE A 88 -7.68 7.90 -9.00
C ILE A 88 -6.84 7.13 -8.00
N ALA A 89 -5.58 6.85 -8.34
CA ALA A 89 -4.67 6.12 -7.46
C ALA A 89 -4.42 6.85 -6.13
N GLY A 90 -4.11 8.15 -6.18
CA GLY A 90 -3.95 8.95 -4.96
C GLY A 90 -5.24 9.03 -4.13
N GLY A 91 -6.40 9.20 -4.77
CA GLY A 91 -7.70 9.25 -4.11
C GLY A 91 -8.08 7.93 -3.45
N THR A 92 -7.87 6.81 -4.12
CA THR A 92 -8.03 5.47 -3.54
C THR A 92 -7.14 5.28 -2.32
N LYS A 93 -5.85 5.63 -2.42
CA LYS A 93 -4.90 5.54 -1.31
C LYS A 93 -5.37 6.35 -0.10
N VAL A 94 -5.86 7.57 -0.30
CA VAL A 94 -6.45 8.40 0.77
C VAL A 94 -7.71 7.75 1.35
N ALA A 95 -8.62 7.24 0.52
CA ALA A 95 -9.83 6.57 0.99
C ALA A 95 -9.50 5.34 1.83
N ILE A 96 -8.52 4.53 1.41
CA ILE A 96 -8.05 3.38 2.18
C ILE A 96 -7.44 3.83 3.51
N LEU A 97 -6.59 4.86 3.54
CA LEU A 97 -6.03 5.35 4.80
C LEU A 97 -7.13 5.76 5.78
N ILE A 98 -8.15 6.48 5.32
CA ILE A 98 -9.26 6.93 6.17
C ILE A 98 -10.04 5.72 6.71
N LEU A 99 -10.35 4.74 5.86
CA LEU A 99 -11.18 3.59 6.25
C LEU A 99 -10.41 2.56 7.08
N ALA A 100 -9.17 2.27 6.71
CA ALA A 100 -8.40 1.16 7.23
C ALA A 100 -7.41 1.54 8.34
N ALA A 101 -7.12 2.83 8.59
CA ALA A 101 -6.16 3.22 9.62
C ALA A 101 -6.54 2.72 11.02
N TYR A 102 -7.79 2.94 11.43
CA TYR A 102 -8.28 2.46 12.73
C TYR A 102 -8.16 0.92 12.86
N PRO A 103 -8.77 0.10 11.97
CA PRO A 103 -8.69 -1.34 12.10
C PRO A 103 -7.24 -1.84 11.99
N PHE A 104 -6.41 -1.21 11.14
CA PHE A 104 -4.99 -1.57 11.00
C PHE A 104 -4.24 -1.41 12.32
N ILE A 105 -4.38 -0.26 12.97
CA ILE A 105 -3.72 0.01 14.24
C ILE A 105 -4.20 -0.98 15.31
N ASP A 106 -5.52 -1.18 15.43
CA ASP A 106 -6.09 -2.01 16.49
C ASP A 106 -5.73 -3.50 16.33
N VAL A 107 -5.80 -4.03 15.11
CA VAL A 107 -5.54 -5.45 14.82
C VAL A 107 -4.05 -5.79 14.78
N VAL A 108 -3.20 -4.91 14.25
CA VAL A 108 -1.76 -5.22 14.11
C VAL A 108 -0.99 -4.93 15.38
N PHE A 109 -1.34 -3.85 16.09
CA PHE A 109 -0.53 -3.34 17.21
C PHE A 109 -1.22 -3.35 18.57
N MET A 110 -2.56 -3.35 18.61
CA MET A 110 -3.29 -3.31 19.88
C MET A 110 -3.87 -4.68 20.23
N THR A 111 -5.16 -4.77 20.54
CA THR A 111 -5.79 -5.99 21.08
C THR A 111 -6.90 -6.53 20.19
N GLY A 112 -7.23 -5.82 19.10
CA GLY A 112 -8.26 -6.22 18.17
C GLY A 112 -7.92 -7.50 17.39
N THR A 113 -8.96 -8.15 16.86
CA THR A 113 -8.86 -9.25 15.89
C THR A 113 -9.62 -8.90 14.62
N LEU A 114 -9.55 -9.75 13.59
CA LEU A 114 -10.27 -9.53 12.33
C LEU A 114 -11.79 -9.57 12.51
N HIS A 115 -12.26 -10.20 13.59
CA HIS A 115 -13.67 -10.28 13.96
C HIS A 115 -14.14 -9.17 14.92
N SER A 116 -13.25 -8.30 15.38
CA SER A 116 -13.64 -7.17 16.23
C SER A 116 -14.63 -6.21 15.53
N PRO A 117 -15.62 -5.65 16.25
CA PRO A 117 -16.57 -4.66 15.73
C PRO A 117 -15.93 -3.39 15.17
N PHE A 118 -16.18 -3.04 13.91
CA PHE A 118 -15.67 -1.78 13.33
C PHE A 118 -16.40 -0.56 13.88
N ALA A 119 -15.69 0.28 14.64
CA ALA A 119 -16.19 1.53 15.21
C ALA A 119 -17.51 1.36 15.98
N GLY A 120 -17.62 0.26 16.75
CA GLY A 120 -18.83 -0.07 17.53
C GLY A 120 -19.99 -0.64 16.71
N SER A 121 -19.79 -0.93 15.42
CA SER A 121 -20.80 -1.53 14.55
C SER A 121 -21.20 -2.92 15.02
N ARG A 122 -22.50 -3.25 14.95
CA ARG A 122 -22.99 -4.60 15.25
C ARG A 122 -22.86 -5.58 14.08
N HIS A 123 -22.59 -5.09 12.88
CA HIS A 123 -22.66 -5.87 11.65
C HIS A 123 -21.35 -5.94 10.87
N VAL A 124 -20.50 -4.93 11.03
CA VAL A 124 -19.27 -4.78 10.25
C VAL A 124 -18.09 -5.08 11.15
N THR A 125 -17.20 -5.96 10.72
CA THR A 125 -15.95 -6.26 11.44
C THR A 125 -14.74 -5.57 10.82
N MET A 126 -13.62 -5.54 11.54
CA MET A 126 -12.34 -5.01 11.01
C MET A 126 -11.91 -5.75 9.73
N GLY A 127 -12.08 -7.07 9.71
CA GLY A 127 -11.80 -7.92 8.57
C GLY A 127 -12.62 -7.56 7.33
N ASP A 128 -13.90 -7.19 7.49
CA ASP A 128 -14.74 -6.74 6.37
C ASP A 128 -14.16 -5.47 5.73
N ILE A 129 -13.71 -4.52 6.55
CA ILE A 129 -13.07 -3.28 6.09
C ILE A 129 -11.75 -3.59 5.38
N PHE A 130 -10.94 -4.51 5.91
CA PHE A 130 -9.69 -4.91 5.27
C PHE A 130 -9.90 -5.59 3.92
N ILE A 131 -10.93 -6.44 3.76
CA ILE A 131 -11.26 -7.02 2.45
C ILE A 131 -11.60 -5.91 1.45
N ILE A 132 -12.43 -4.94 1.84
CA ILE A 132 -12.80 -3.83 0.97
C ILE A 132 -11.57 -3.00 0.60
N ALA A 133 -10.72 -2.67 1.58
CA ALA A 133 -9.47 -1.93 1.36
C ALA A 133 -8.49 -2.68 0.44
N ALA A 134 -8.28 -3.97 0.67
CA ALA A 134 -7.41 -4.80 -0.14
C ALA A 134 -7.92 -4.91 -1.58
N GLN A 135 -9.23 -5.13 -1.76
CA GLN A 135 -9.83 -5.14 -3.10
C GLN A 135 -9.77 -3.76 -3.77
N ALA A 136 -9.86 -2.66 -3.01
CA ALA A 136 -9.69 -1.31 -3.56
C ALA A 136 -8.27 -1.06 -4.07
N LEU A 137 -7.26 -1.50 -3.33
CA LEU A 137 -5.86 -1.43 -3.73
C LEU A 137 -5.60 -2.30 -4.97
N VAL A 138 -6.08 -3.54 -4.99
CA VAL A 138 -5.93 -4.43 -6.16
C VAL A 138 -6.65 -3.86 -7.38
N ALA A 139 -7.89 -3.38 -7.23
CA ALA A 139 -8.64 -2.75 -8.30
C ALA A 139 -7.88 -1.56 -8.88
N MET A 140 -7.19 -0.77 -8.03
CA MET A 140 -6.43 0.40 -8.47
C MET A 140 -5.26 -0.02 -9.37
N TYR A 141 -4.51 -1.06 -8.97
CA TYR A 141 -3.42 -1.58 -9.78
C TYR A 141 -3.89 -2.16 -11.11
N VAL A 142 -4.97 -2.93 -11.10
CA VAL A 142 -5.57 -3.45 -12.34
C VAL A 142 -6.05 -2.30 -13.23
N PHE A 143 -6.75 -1.31 -12.64
CA PHE A 143 -7.22 -0.14 -13.36
C PHE A 143 -6.06 0.62 -14.00
N GLU A 144 -4.96 0.83 -13.28
CA GLU A 144 -3.78 1.52 -13.82
C GLU A 144 -3.17 0.76 -15.02
N LEU A 145 -3.06 -0.56 -14.93
CA LEU A 145 -2.53 -1.41 -16.01
C LEU A 145 -3.34 -1.29 -17.31
N PHE A 146 -4.67 -1.21 -17.23
CA PHE A 146 -5.53 -1.08 -18.41
C PHE A 146 -5.71 0.38 -18.87
N TYR A 147 -5.71 1.33 -17.94
CA TYR A 147 -6.05 2.71 -18.23
C TYR A 147 -4.84 3.53 -18.68
N ARG A 148 -3.62 3.27 -18.17
CA ARG A 148 -2.44 4.03 -18.59
C ARG A 148 -1.89 3.53 -19.93
N PRO A 149 -1.64 4.44 -20.88
CA PRO A 149 -1.12 4.07 -22.20
C PRO A 149 0.36 3.67 -22.19
N LYS A 150 1.14 4.10 -21.19
CA LYS A 150 2.57 3.79 -21.04
C LYS A 150 2.90 3.59 -19.57
N ILE A 151 3.43 2.42 -19.25
CA ILE A 151 3.90 2.03 -17.92
C ILE A 151 5.27 1.38 -18.09
N SER A 152 6.20 1.62 -17.16
CA SER A 152 7.52 0.98 -17.21
C SER A 152 7.39 -0.51 -16.90
N PRO A 153 8.23 -1.38 -17.49
CA PRO A 153 8.19 -2.82 -17.19
C PRO A 153 8.36 -3.14 -15.70
N VAL A 154 9.16 -2.36 -14.97
CA VAL A 154 9.35 -2.50 -13.51
C VAL A 154 8.05 -2.22 -12.76
N SER A 155 7.34 -1.14 -13.12
CA SER A 155 6.04 -0.81 -12.51
C SER A 155 4.97 -1.83 -12.89
N VAL A 156 4.96 -2.33 -14.14
CA VAL A 156 4.06 -3.42 -14.54
C VAL A 156 4.30 -4.67 -13.68
N GLY A 157 5.56 -5.08 -13.51
CA GLY A 157 5.92 -6.22 -12.68
C GLY A 157 5.50 -6.04 -11.22
N HIS A 158 5.73 -4.84 -10.66
CA HIS A 158 5.30 -4.49 -9.30
C HIS A 158 3.77 -4.57 -9.14
N HIS A 159 3.01 -3.97 -10.06
CA HIS A 159 1.54 -4.02 -10.00
C HIS A 159 1.00 -5.44 -10.14
N ILE A 160 1.51 -6.23 -11.09
CA ILE A 160 1.11 -7.64 -11.25
C ILE A 160 1.43 -8.43 -9.97
N GLY A 161 2.63 -8.23 -9.41
CA GLY A 161 3.01 -8.85 -8.15
C GLY A 161 2.03 -8.49 -7.03
N ALA A 162 1.71 -7.21 -6.87
CA ALA A 162 0.85 -6.72 -5.80
C ALA A 162 -0.57 -7.28 -5.93
N ILE A 163 -1.08 -7.36 -7.15
CA ILE A 163 -2.37 -8.01 -7.47
C ILE A 163 -2.32 -9.48 -7.07
N MET A 164 -1.30 -10.22 -7.50
CA MET A 164 -1.19 -11.66 -7.25
C MET A 164 -1.05 -11.97 -5.76
N ILE A 165 -0.21 -11.23 -5.03
CA ILE A 165 -0.02 -11.40 -3.58
C ILE A 165 -1.33 -11.09 -2.85
N GLY A 166 -1.95 -9.93 -3.14
CA GLY A 166 -3.19 -9.52 -2.48
C GLY A 166 -4.36 -10.48 -2.72
N GLN A 167 -4.55 -10.96 -3.95
CA GLN A 167 -5.59 -11.94 -4.25
C GLN A 167 -5.28 -13.32 -3.67
N SER A 168 -4.01 -13.74 -3.66
CA SER A 168 -3.60 -15.03 -3.07
C SER A 168 -3.81 -15.03 -1.55
N ALA A 169 -3.47 -13.95 -0.86
CA ALA A 169 -3.68 -13.83 0.59
C ALA A 169 -5.17 -14.00 0.96
N ILE A 170 -6.08 -13.42 0.16
CA ILE A 170 -7.53 -13.60 0.34
C ILE A 170 -7.94 -15.03 -0.02
N ALA A 171 -7.45 -15.60 -1.12
CA ALA A 171 -7.82 -16.95 -1.55
C ALA A 171 -7.40 -18.03 -0.55
N ILE A 172 -6.16 -17.95 -0.04
CA ILE A 172 -5.60 -18.88 0.95
C ILE A 172 -6.40 -18.81 2.26
N SER A 173 -6.91 -17.63 2.64
CA SER A 173 -7.77 -17.46 3.82
C SER A 173 -9.10 -18.20 3.78
N LEU A 174 -9.55 -18.63 2.60
CA LEU A 174 -10.79 -19.39 2.46
C LEU A 174 -10.64 -20.86 2.86
N ASN A 175 -9.42 -21.39 2.98
CA ASN A 175 -9.15 -22.79 3.27
C ASN A 175 -8.22 -23.00 4.47
N LEU A 176 -8.62 -22.45 5.62
CA LEU A 176 -7.84 -22.46 6.87
C LEU A 176 -7.40 -23.85 7.34
N SER A 177 -8.16 -24.91 7.01
CA SER A 177 -7.84 -26.27 7.43
C SER A 177 -6.60 -26.83 6.72
N ARG A 178 -6.26 -26.30 5.55
CA ARG A 178 -5.06 -26.66 4.78
C ARG A 178 -3.94 -25.63 4.93
N GLU A 179 -4.31 -24.37 5.13
CA GLU A 179 -3.39 -23.24 5.08
C GLU A 179 -3.16 -22.62 6.45
N LYS A 180 -2.18 -23.14 7.19
CA LYS A 180 -1.85 -22.72 8.56
C LYS A 180 -1.31 -21.28 8.65
N ASP A 181 -0.79 -20.76 7.54
CA ASP A 181 -0.20 -19.43 7.45
C ASP A 181 -1.21 -18.34 7.07
N ALA A 182 -2.44 -18.71 6.71
CA ALA A 182 -3.40 -17.83 6.05
C ALA A 182 -3.64 -16.48 6.74
N THR A 183 -3.90 -16.50 8.05
CA THR A 183 -4.16 -15.27 8.81
C THR A 183 -2.92 -14.39 8.91
N ILE A 184 -1.74 -15.01 9.14
CA ILE A 184 -0.48 -14.27 9.29
C ILE A 184 -0.05 -13.66 7.97
N GLU A 185 -0.16 -14.41 6.88
CA GLU A 185 0.14 -13.93 5.54
C GLU A 185 -0.76 -12.76 5.16
N PHE A 186 -2.06 -12.84 5.48
CA PHE A 186 -2.98 -11.73 5.27
C PHE A 186 -2.57 -10.49 6.07
N LEU A 187 -2.24 -10.64 7.36
CA LEU A 187 -1.78 -9.52 8.19
C LEU A 187 -0.45 -8.94 7.72
N LEU A 188 0.49 -9.76 7.27
CA LEU A 188 1.75 -9.30 6.69
C LEU A 188 1.49 -8.52 5.39
N CYS A 189 0.57 -8.99 4.55
CA CYS A 189 0.10 -8.27 3.38
C CYS A 189 -0.55 -6.92 3.73
N LEU A 190 -1.26 -6.81 4.86
CA LEU A 190 -1.79 -5.52 5.32
C LEU A 190 -0.66 -4.55 5.70
N VAL A 191 0.40 -5.05 6.36
CA VAL A 191 1.57 -4.24 6.68
C VAL A 191 2.28 -3.78 5.41
N TRP A 192 2.50 -4.66 4.44
CA TRP A 192 3.00 -4.27 3.12
C TRP A 192 2.11 -3.23 2.44
N GLY A 193 0.80 -3.48 2.39
CA GLY A 193 -0.16 -2.55 1.81
C GLY A 193 -0.15 -1.17 2.48
N ALA A 194 0.03 -1.11 3.81
CA ALA A 194 0.15 0.16 4.53
C ALA A 194 1.40 0.94 4.12
N PHE A 195 2.56 0.29 4.03
CA PHE A 195 3.78 0.93 3.57
C PHE A 195 3.71 1.34 2.10
N ASP A 196 3.14 0.50 1.24
CA ASP A 196 2.89 0.80 -0.16
C ASP A 196 2.03 2.08 -0.31
N ILE A 197 0.92 2.13 0.41
CA ILE A 197 0.03 3.30 0.41
C ILE A 197 0.77 4.57 0.87
N ILE A 198 1.52 4.51 1.97
CA ILE A 198 2.21 5.69 2.53
C ILE A 198 3.37 6.13 1.62
N SER A 199 4.22 5.19 1.21
CA SER A 199 5.45 5.47 0.47
C SER A 199 5.18 5.86 -0.99
N GLU A 200 4.16 5.28 -1.61
CA GLU A 200 3.81 5.58 -3.00
C GLU A 200 2.83 6.74 -3.17
N PHE A 201 2.15 7.19 -2.10
CA PHE A 201 1.24 8.33 -2.20
C PHE A 201 1.95 9.63 -2.63
N LEU A 202 3.10 9.94 -2.05
CA LEU A 202 3.87 11.14 -2.39
C LEU A 202 4.34 11.16 -3.85
N PRO A 203 4.82 10.04 -4.43
CA PRO A 203 5.04 9.91 -5.88
C PRO A 203 3.85 10.34 -6.75
N HIS A 204 2.61 9.95 -6.42
CA HIS A 204 1.44 10.40 -7.19
C HIS A 204 1.26 11.92 -7.14
N ILE A 205 1.34 12.52 -5.94
CA ILE A 205 1.29 13.98 -5.77
C ILE A 205 2.42 14.66 -6.56
N THR A 206 3.62 14.09 -6.49
CA THR A 206 4.81 14.60 -7.15
C THR A 206 4.62 14.71 -8.66
N ILE A 207 4.09 13.66 -9.29
CA ILE A 207 3.84 13.67 -10.74
C ILE A 207 2.71 14.63 -11.09
N ILE A 208 1.65 14.75 -10.28
CA ILE A 208 0.59 15.75 -10.50
C ILE A 208 1.19 17.16 -10.49
N LEU A 209 1.93 17.52 -9.44
CA LEU A 209 2.55 18.84 -9.30
C LEU A 209 3.60 19.11 -10.38
N TYR A 210 4.32 18.08 -10.83
CA TYR A 210 5.23 18.18 -11.97
C TYR A 210 4.51 18.60 -13.26
N ARG A 211 3.28 18.13 -13.48
CA ARG A 211 2.47 18.53 -14.64
C ARG A 211 1.82 19.89 -14.48
N VAL A 212 1.56 20.32 -13.24
CA VAL A 212 0.95 21.62 -12.95
C VAL A 212 1.96 22.76 -13.02
N TYR A 213 3.20 22.54 -12.59
CA TYR A 213 4.25 23.56 -12.53
C TYR A 213 5.48 23.20 -13.39
N PRO A 214 5.33 23.00 -14.71
CA PRO A 214 6.40 22.48 -15.57
C PRO A 214 7.62 23.41 -15.71
N THR A 215 7.44 24.72 -15.48
CA THR A 215 8.47 25.75 -15.65
C THR A 215 9.14 26.19 -14.34
N ASP A 216 8.57 25.84 -13.18
CA ASP A 216 9.16 26.20 -11.89
C ASP A 216 10.23 25.17 -11.49
N HIS A 217 11.40 25.26 -12.14
CA HIS A 217 12.50 24.33 -11.92
C HIS A 217 12.99 24.31 -10.46
N ARG A 218 12.87 25.43 -9.72
CA ARG A 218 13.29 25.52 -8.30
C ARG A 218 12.34 24.74 -7.40
N PHE A 219 11.03 24.86 -7.63
CA PHE A 219 10.01 24.06 -6.97
C PHE A 219 10.18 22.58 -7.32
N LEU A 220 10.26 22.23 -8.61
CA LEU A 220 10.40 20.86 -9.07
C LEU A 220 11.66 20.17 -8.52
N ARG A 221 12.78 20.90 -8.43
CA ARG A 221 13.99 20.40 -7.77
C ARG A 221 13.74 20.03 -6.31
N LYS A 222 13.09 20.90 -5.53
CA LYS A 222 12.78 20.61 -4.12
C LYS A 222 11.83 19.41 -4.01
N LEU A 223 10.79 19.39 -4.84
CA LEU A 223 9.79 18.35 -4.89
C LEU A 223 10.43 16.98 -5.15
N PHE A 224 11.16 16.81 -6.26
CA PHE A 224 11.79 15.52 -6.60
C PHE A 224 12.82 15.05 -5.57
N ARG A 225 13.54 15.99 -4.93
CA ARG A 225 14.45 15.65 -3.83
C ARG A 225 13.69 15.09 -2.63
N ILE A 226 12.60 15.74 -2.23
CA ILE A 226 11.75 15.27 -1.13
C ILE A 226 11.21 13.89 -1.49
N SER A 227 10.63 13.72 -2.68
CA SER A 227 10.07 12.45 -3.12
C SER A 227 11.10 11.32 -3.06
N ALA A 228 12.31 11.53 -3.59
CA ALA A 228 13.38 10.54 -3.56
C ALA A 228 13.81 10.17 -2.13
N ILE A 229 13.93 11.15 -1.22
CA ILE A 229 14.26 10.89 0.18
C ILE A 229 13.13 10.10 0.85
N THR A 230 11.88 10.54 0.67
CA THR A 230 10.73 9.90 1.32
C THR A 230 10.50 8.47 0.83
N THR A 231 10.69 8.20 -0.48
CA THR A 231 10.54 6.83 -1.01
C THR A 231 11.68 5.93 -0.52
N LEU A 232 12.91 6.44 -0.43
CA LEU A 232 14.06 5.69 0.11
C LEU A 232 13.86 5.35 1.58
N THR A 233 13.49 6.34 2.39
CA THR A 233 13.22 6.16 3.81
C THR A 233 12.02 5.25 4.03
N GLY A 234 10.95 5.41 3.24
CA GLY A 234 9.77 4.55 3.28
C GLY A 234 10.12 3.08 3.00
N THR A 235 10.85 2.82 1.91
CA THR A 235 11.29 1.46 1.54
C THR A 235 12.18 0.85 2.63
N THR A 236 13.10 1.64 3.19
CA THR A 236 13.99 1.17 4.26
C THR A 236 13.21 0.84 5.54
N ALA A 237 12.26 1.70 5.93
CA ALA A 237 11.40 1.48 7.09
C ALA A 237 10.51 0.24 6.90
N GLU A 238 9.92 0.10 5.71
CA GLU A 238 9.16 -1.09 5.31
C GLU A 238 10.01 -2.35 5.47
N THR A 239 11.20 -2.38 4.88
CA THR A 239 12.11 -3.54 4.97
C THR A 239 12.44 -3.91 6.40
N ILE A 240 12.74 -2.93 7.25
CA ILE A 240 13.02 -3.17 8.67
C ILE A 240 11.80 -3.79 9.36
N VAL A 241 10.61 -3.20 9.19
CA VAL A 241 9.39 -3.68 9.86
C VAL A 241 8.97 -5.05 9.35
N VAL A 242 8.99 -5.28 8.04
CA VAL A 242 8.61 -6.55 7.42
C VAL A 242 9.52 -7.67 7.89
N PHE A 243 10.85 -7.49 7.84
CA PHE A 243 11.76 -8.54 8.32
C PHE A 243 11.74 -8.70 9.84
N PHE A 244 11.48 -7.62 10.59
CA PHE A 244 11.25 -7.72 12.03
C PHE A 244 10.03 -8.59 12.34
N LEU A 245 8.88 -8.34 11.70
CA LEU A 245 7.67 -9.14 11.89
C LEU A 245 7.84 -10.57 11.40
N TRP A 246 8.39 -10.74 10.19
CA TRP A 246 8.66 -12.05 9.61
C TRP A 246 9.57 -12.90 10.49
N GLY A 247 10.67 -12.33 10.99
CA GLY A 247 11.60 -13.03 11.89
C GLY A 247 10.98 -13.36 13.25
N ASN A 248 10.12 -12.48 13.76
CA ASN A 248 9.35 -12.75 14.97
C ASN A 248 8.34 -13.89 14.80
N LEU A 249 7.83 -14.10 13.59
CA LEU A 249 6.86 -15.14 13.23
C LEU A 249 7.53 -16.42 12.71
N TRP A 250 8.86 -16.54 12.81
CA TRP A 250 9.67 -17.63 12.24
C TRP A 250 9.13 -19.03 12.56
N ASP A 251 8.72 -19.28 13.80
CA ASP A 251 8.27 -20.62 14.21
C ASP A 251 6.88 -20.98 13.69
N ARG A 252 6.09 -19.98 13.29
CA ARG A 252 4.74 -20.18 12.73
C ARG A 252 4.76 -20.46 11.23
N TRP A 253 5.70 -19.87 10.49
CA TRP A 253 5.77 -20.02 9.04
C TRP A 253 6.06 -21.45 8.59
N THR A 254 5.31 -21.92 7.60
CA THR A 254 5.74 -23.09 6.82
C THR A 254 7.00 -22.76 6.00
N LEU A 255 7.72 -23.82 5.58
CA LEU A 255 8.96 -23.66 4.81
C LEU A 255 8.76 -22.86 3.52
N VAL A 256 7.59 -22.97 2.88
CA VAL A 256 7.27 -22.24 1.65
C VAL A 256 7.35 -20.73 1.92
N PHE A 257 6.64 -20.21 2.93
CA PHE A 257 6.65 -18.79 3.28
C PHE A 257 7.99 -18.30 3.87
N LYS A 258 8.78 -19.19 4.49
CA LYS A 258 10.17 -18.86 4.88
C LYS A 258 11.06 -18.53 3.68
N VAL A 259 10.77 -19.09 2.51
CA VAL A 259 11.57 -18.89 1.30
C VAL A 259 10.93 -17.82 0.39
N THR A 260 9.63 -17.89 0.16
CA THR A 260 8.94 -17.00 -0.80
C THR A 260 8.85 -15.58 -0.29
N THR A 261 8.54 -15.36 1.00
CA THR A 261 8.33 -14.02 1.56
C THR A 261 9.58 -13.13 1.44
N PRO A 262 10.81 -13.57 1.81
CA PRO A 262 12.01 -12.77 1.58
C PRO A 262 12.31 -12.48 0.11
N ILE A 263 12.11 -13.46 -0.78
CA ILE A 263 12.34 -13.29 -2.22
C ILE A 263 11.39 -12.23 -2.79
N LEU A 264 10.10 -12.34 -2.48
CA LEU A 264 9.09 -11.37 -2.90
C LEU A 264 9.44 -9.97 -2.36
N HIS A 265 9.83 -9.87 -1.09
CA HIS A 265 10.20 -8.59 -0.51
C HIS A 265 11.39 -7.93 -1.21
N ILE A 266 12.45 -8.69 -1.52
CA ILE A 266 13.63 -8.16 -2.23
C ILE A 266 13.25 -7.64 -3.61
N ILE A 267 12.40 -8.36 -4.34
CA ILE A 267 11.92 -7.94 -5.67
C ILE A 267 11.11 -6.64 -5.57
N PHE A 268 10.23 -6.54 -4.57
CA PHE A 268 9.40 -5.34 -4.36
C PHE A 268 10.23 -4.14 -3.93
N ALA A 269 11.13 -4.32 -2.98
CA ALA A 269 12.06 -3.28 -2.55
C ALA A 269 12.91 -2.79 -3.73
N ALA A 270 13.38 -3.68 -4.60
CA ALA A 270 14.10 -3.29 -5.81
C ALA A 270 13.23 -2.44 -6.76
N ALA A 271 11.95 -2.79 -6.93
CA ALA A 271 11.01 -2.00 -7.74
C ALA A 271 10.73 -0.61 -7.13
N GLN A 272 10.57 -0.50 -5.81
CA GLN A 272 10.39 0.78 -5.12
C GLN A 272 11.66 1.64 -5.17
N LEU A 273 12.84 1.03 -5.03
CA LEU A 273 14.13 1.70 -5.19
C LEU A 273 14.38 2.17 -6.62
N TRP A 274 13.84 1.47 -7.62
CA TRP A 274 13.83 1.96 -9.00
C TRP A 274 13.02 3.26 -9.13
N GLY A 275 11.88 3.37 -8.46
CA GLY A 275 11.12 4.62 -8.35
C GLY A 275 11.92 5.76 -7.70
N THR A 276 12.63 5.45 -6.61
CA THR A 276 13.56 6.38 -5.95
C THR A 276 14.63 6.89 -6.91
N TRP A 277 15.23 5.99 -7.69
CA TRP A 277 16.25 6.34 -8.69
C TRP A 277 15.70 7.27 -9.77
N ILE A 278 14.46 7.05 -10.24
CA ILE A 278 13.79 7.94 -11.19
C ILE A 278 13.66 9.36 -10.60
N PHE A 279 13.16 9.50 -9.38
CA PHE A 279 13.02 10.83 -8.75
C PHE A 279 14.37 11.51 -8.52
N TYR A 280 15.40 10.77 -8.12
CA TYR A 280 16.75 11.31 -8.02
C TYR A 280 17.28 11.80 -9.38
N THR A 281 17.05 11.03 -10.44
CA THR A 281 17.43 11.43 -11.81
C THR A 281 16.68 12.70 -12.24
N MET A 282 15.37 12.79 -11.96
CA MET A 282 14.58 13.99 -12.24
C MET A 282 15.08 15.21 -11.44
N TYR A 283 15.45 15.01 -10.17
CA TYR A 283 16.08 16.05 -9.35
C TYR A 283 17.38 16.56 -9.98
N LYS A 284 18.29 15.66 -10.37
CA LYS A 284 19.55 16.01 -11.02
C LYS A 284 19.33 16.77 -12.34
N LYS A 285 18.32 16.37 -13.12
CA LYS A 285 17.91 17.10 -14.34
C LYS A 285 17.49 18.53 -14.03
N GLN A 286 16.67 18.77 -13.00
CA GLN A 286 16.28 20.13 -12.61
C GLN A 286 17.48 20.96 -12.16
N CYS A 287 18.44 20.37 -11.44
CA CYS A 287 19.69 21.06 -11.08
C CYS A 287 20.49 21.51 -12.31
N SER A 288 20.59 20.65 -13.34
CA SER A 288 21.29 20.98 -14.58
C SER A 288 20.63 22.13 -15.33
N ILE A 289 19.29 22.16 -15.42
CA ILE A 289 18.56 23.24 -16.09
C ILE A 289 18.78 24.57 -15.36
N ILE A 290 18.69 24.58 -14.02
CA ILE A 290 18.92 25.80 -13.23
C ILE A 290 20.35 26.31 -13.40
N ALA A 291 21.34 25.42 -13.49
CA ALA A 291 22.73 25.82 -13.71
C ALA A 291 22.93 26.42 -15.12
N SER A 292 22.32 25.82 -16.15
CA SER A 292 22.36 26.36 -17.52
C SER A 292 21.75 27.75 -17.60
N ASN A 293 20.54 27.93 -17.07
CA ASN A 293 19.83 29.22 -17.15
C ASN A 293 20.60 30.35 -16.45
N LYS A 294 21.33 30.04 -15.36
CA LYS A 294 22.19 31.02 -14.68
C LYS A 294 23.42 31.38 -15.49
N GLY A 295 24.06 30.39 -16.12
CA GLY A 295 25.20 30.65 -17.00
C GLY A 295 24.83 31.50 -18.22
N ASP A 296 23.62 31.31 -18.75
CA ASP A 296 23.10 32.13 -19.85
C ASP A 296 22.81 33.57 -19.39
N GLU A 297 22.19 33.78 -18.22
CA GLU A 297 21.97 35.11 -17.63
C GLU A 297 23.30 35.87 -17.41
N ASP A 298 24.31 35.23 -16.80
CA ASP A 298 25.63 35.83 -16.57
C ASP A 298 26.37 36.15 -17.90
N SER A 299 26.13 35.38 -18.96
CA SER A 299 26.72 35.63 -20.29
C SER A 299 26.10 36.79 -21.06
N VAL A 300 24.79 37.05 -20.86
CA VAL A 300 24.09 38.18 -21.48
C VAL A 300 24.43 39.50 -20.78
N GLU A 301 24.66 39.47 -19.47
CA GLU A 301 25.06 40.66 -18.69
C GLU A 301 26.52 41.10 -18.95
N THR A 302 27.34 40.23 -19.53
CA THR A 302 28.75 40.50 -19.88
C THR A 302 28.98 40.80 -21.37
N ALA A 303 27.91 40.81 -22.18
CA ALA A 303 27.99 41.21 -23.57
C ALA A 303 27.97 42.76 -23.68
N PRO A 304 29.02 43.40 -24.25
CA PRO A 304 29.18 44.85 -24.30
C PRO A 304 28.19 45.57 -25.23
#